data_AF-A0A538MN14-F1
#
_entry.id   AF-A0A538MN14-F1
#
_cell.length_a   1.000
_cell.length_b   1.000
_cell.length_c   1.000
_cell.angle_alpha   90.00
_cell.angle_beta   90.00
_cell.angle_gamma   90.00
#
_symmetry.space_group_name_H-M   'P 1'
#
loop_
_entity.id
_entity.type
_entity.pdbx_description
1 polymer ?
#
loop_
_entity_poly.entity_id
_entity_poly.type
_entity_poly.pdbx_seq_one_letter_code
_entity_poly.pdbx_strand_id
1 'polypeptide(L)'
;MLSAYPPIRLSAQDSQFGIRGLGTPGRFETVRVRSSGGAFGPFDALSPLTEASLGDLQGLAATAMGGTSYRDVDAAAGATTSLRATRFPVMVLAGPVFGRLVLSGGFTTYLDRTWDVTLRDSLLVRGTMLPYVDELSSDGGVTDLRFAAAWRVSRRFALGAAVHVLSGSTRETAART
;
A
#
# COMPACT_ATOMS: atom_id res chain seq x y z
N MET A 1 29.47 -4.63 26.11
CA MET A 1 28.00 -4.68 25.94
C MET A 1 27.68 -4.25 24.51
N LEU A 2 27.23 -5.16 23.64
CA LEU A 2 26.76 -4.79 22.31
C LEU A 2 25.33 -4.25 22.42
N SER A 3 25.14 -2.96 22.15
CA SER A 3 23.82 -2.37 21.95
C SER A 3 23.31 -2.84 20.58
N ALA A 4 22.32 -3.72 20.57
CA ALA A 4 21.60 -4.10 19.37
C ALA A 4 20.69 -2.92 18.98
N TYR A 5 21.17 -2.04 18.11
CA TYR A 5 20.29 -1.10 17.42
C TYR A 5 19.34 -1.88 16.51
N PRO A 6 18.02 -1.64 16.56
CA PRO A 6 17.14 -2.19 15.55
C PRO A 6 17.61 -1.69 14.17
N PRO A 7 17.58 -2.52 13.12
CA PRO A 7 17.97 -2.08 11.80
C PRO A 7 17.06 -0.92 11.37
N ILE A 8 17.63 0.28 11.30
CA ILE A 8 16.97 1.43 10.68
C ILE A 8 16.89 1.09 9.20
N ARG A 9 15.70 0.71 8.72
CA ARG A 9 15.44 0.73 7.29
C ARG A 9 15.48 2.18 6.85
N LEU A 10 16.52 2.56 6.11
CA LEU A 10 16.47 3.72 5.23
C LEU A 10 15.45 3.41 4.13
N SER A 11 14.16 3.64 4.39
CA SER A 11 13.20 3.80 3.30
C SER A 11 13.42 5.20 2.75
N ALA A 12 13.73 5.31 1.45
CA ALA A 12 13.53 6.58 0.74
C ALA A 12 12.10 7.04 1.04
N GLN A 13 11.97 8.16 1.76
CA GLN A 13 10.66 8.69 2.18
C GLN A 13 9.87 9.20 0.97
N ASP A 14 10.58 9.60 -0.07
CA ASP A 14 10.01 9.98 -1.35
C ASP A 14 10.22 8.87 -2.39
N SER A 15 9.10 8.23 -2.73
CA SER A 15 9.05 7.37 -3.91
C SER A 15 9.15 8.21 -5.18
N GLN A 16 9.85 7.74 -6.21
CA GLN A 16 9.81 8.36 -7.54
C GLN A 16 8.37 8.50 -8.08
N PHE A 17 7.45 7.61 -7.68
CA PHE A 17 6.03 7.73 -7.97
C PHE A 17 5.39 8.92 -7.24
N GLY A 18 5.72 9.11 -5.96
CA GLY A 18 5.25 10.24 -5.16
C GLY A 18 5.75 11.58 -5.72
N ILE A 19 7.04 11.67 -6.05
CA ILE A 19 7.65 12.88 -6.65
C ILE A 19 7.00 13.23 -8.00
N ARG A 20 6.63 12.23 -8.79
CA ARG A 20 5.92 12.41 -10.07
C ARG A 20 4.42 12.63 -9.92
N GLY A 21 3.92 12.73 -8.68
CA GLY A 21 2.50 12.89 -8.38
C GLY A 21 1.66 11.65 -8.64
N LEU A 22 2.25 10.49 -8.95
CA LEU A 22 1.51 9.25 -9.25
C LEU A 22 0.92 8.59 -8.00
N GLY A 23 1.36 9.01 -6.81
CA GLY A 23 0.95 8.45 -5.52
C GLY A 23 2.07 7.67 -4.85
N THR A 24 1.81 7.24 -3.61
CA THR A 24 2.75 6.44 -2.83
C THR A 24 2.56 4.95 -3.13
N PRO A 25 3.61 4.20 -3.46
CA PRO A 25 3.49 2.77 -3.69
C PRO A 25 2.92 2.06 -2.47
N GLY A 26 1.89 1.25 -2.71
CA GLY A 26 1.46 0.27 -1.73
C GLY A 26 2.52 -0.80 -1.56
N ARG A 27 2.42 -1.58 -0.48
CA ARG A 27 3.32 -2.71 -0.27
C ARG A 27 2.56 -4.02 -0.25
N PHE A 28 2.98 -4.91 -1.14
CA PHE A 28 2.34 -6.17 -1.49
C PHE A 28 2.69 -7.32 -0.53
N GLU A 29 2.89 -7.05 0.75
CA GLU A 29 3.30 -8.07 1.72
C GLU A 29 2.22 -8.31 2.78
N THR A 30 2.06 -9.56 3.22
CA THR A 30 1.20 -9.94 4.34
C THR A 30 1.81 -9.51 5.69
N VAL A 31 1.02 -9.61 6.77
CA VAL A 31 1.50 -9.30 8.13
C VAL A 31 2.71 -10.16 8.49
N ARG A 32 2.68 -11.45 8.12
CA ARG A 32 3.76 -12.41 8.36
C ARG A 32 5.05 -12.00 7.67
N VAL A 33 4.97 -11.63 6.40
CA VAL A 33 6.13 -11.20 5.64
C VAL A 33 6.68 -9.88 6.19
N ARG A 34 5.81 -8.93 6.55
CA ARG A 34 6.24 -7.65 7.14
C ARG A 34 6.90 -7.82 8.51
N SER A 35 6.32 -8.62 9.39
CA SER A 35 6.84 -8.81 10.76
C SER A 35 8.17 -9.55 10.78
N SER A 36 8.40 -10.46 9.82
CA SER A 36 9.71 -11.12 9.64
C SER A 36 10.70 -10.28 8.83
N GLY A 37 10.36 -9.02 8.55
CA GLY A 37 11.18 -8.13 7.75
C GLY A 37 11.39 -8.55 6.29
N GLY A 38 10.53 -9.40 5.73
CA GLY A 38 10.61 -9.91 4.36
C GLY A 38 11.07 -11.36 4.25
N ALA A 39 11.63 -11.93 5.32
CA ALA A 39 12.23 -13.28 5.28
C ALA A 39 11.30 -14.39 4.77
N PHE A 40 10.00 -14.33 5.07
CA PHE A 40 9.03 -15.33 4.62
C PHE A 40 8.35 -15.01 3.27
N GLY A 41 8.73 -13.93 2.58
CA GLY A 41 8.11 -13.52 1.32
C GLY A 41 7.92 -14.68 0.31
N PRO A 42 8.98 -15.42 -0.03
CA PRO A 42 8.93 -16.56 -0.97
C PRO A 42 8.12 -17.77 -0.49
N PHE A 43 7.78 -17.86 0.79
CA PHE A 43 7.16 -19.05 1.41
C PHE A 43 5.76 -18.77 1.95
N ASP A 44 5.27 -17.55 1.78
CA ASP A 44 3.93 -17.19 2.21
C ASP A 44 2.95 -17.36 1.06
N ALA A 45 2.12 -18.41 1.16
CA ALA A 45 1.11 -18.77 0.16
C ALA A 45 0.02 -17.70 -0.04
N LEU A 46 -0.18 -16.83 0.95
CA LEU A 46 -1.18 -15.75 0.88
C LEU A 46 -0.55 -14.40 0.55
N SER A 47 0.77 -14.37 0.37
CA SER A 47 1.49 -13.19 -0.08
C SER A 47 1.42 -13.04 -1.60
N PRO A 48 1.08 -11.84 -2.11
CA PRO A 48 1.12 -11.58 -3.54
C PRO A 48 2.53 -11.38 -4.12
N LEU A 49 3.59 -11.62 -3.34
CA LEU A 49 4.98 -11.52 -3.80
C LEU A 49 5.46 -12.75 -4.60
N THR A 50 4.82 -13.90 -4.44
CA THR A 50 5.18 -15.12 -5.17
C THR A 50 3.99 -16.02 -5.38
N GLU A 51 3.96 -16.64 -6.55
CA GLU A 51 2.85 -17.48 -7.01
C GLU A 51 3.14 -18.94 -6.71
N ALA A 52 4.41 -19.37 -6.69
CA ALA A 52 4.74 -20.77 -6.50
C ALA A 52 4.37 -21.27 -5.07
N SER A 53 4.51 -20.41 -4.06
CA SER A 53 4.14 -20.73 -2.66
C SER A 53 2.65 -20.99 -2.48
N LEU A 54 1.79 -20.50 -3.36
CA LEU A 54 0.35 -20.76 -3.34
C LEU A 54 0.07 -22.28 -3.44
N GLY A 55 0.93 -23.03 -4.12
CA GLY A 55 0.85 -24.49 -4.19
C GLY A 55 1.09 -25.21 -2.85
N ASP A 56 1.52 -24.49 -1.80
CA ASP A 56 1.66 -24.99 -0.44
C ASP A 56 0.36 -24.96 0.38
N LEU A 57 -0.67 -24.26 -0.12
CA LEU A 57 -1.97 -24.18 0.53
C LEU A 57 -2.72 -25.52 0.47
N GLN A 58 -3.14 -26.02 1.63
CA GLN A 58 -3.82 -27.32 1.75
C GLN A 58 -5.35 -27.21 1.81
N GLY A 59 -5.89 -26.01 2.01
CA GLY A 59 -7.32 -25.76 2.15
C GLY A 59 -7.68 -24.34 1.75
N LEU A 60 -8.97 -24.03 1.75
CA LEU A 60 -9.46 -22.68 1.49
C LEU A 60 -8.99 -21.74 2.62
N ALA A 61 -8.40 -20.62 2.24
CA ALA A 61 -7.92 -19.60 3.15
C ALA A 61 -8.23 -18.21 2.61
N ALA A 62 -8.53 -17.29 3.52
CA ALA A 62 -8.70 -15.88 3.23
C ALA A 62 -7.82 -15.05 4.16
N THR A 63 -7.31 -13.93 3.65
CA THR A 63 -6.58 -12.94 4.45
C THR A 63 -6.99 -11.54 4.05
N ALA A 64 -7.02 -10.65 5.04
CA ALA A 64 -7.17 -9.23 4.84
C ALA A 64 -6.18 -8.51 5.77
N MET A 65 -5.58 -7.43 5.28
CA MET A 65 -4.67 -6.59 6.06
C MET A 65 -5.25 -5.20 6.24
N GLY A 66 -5.17 -4.69 7.46
CA GLY A 66 -5.23 -3.27 7.77
C GLY A 66 -3.87 -2.76 8.25
N GLY A 67 -3.57 -1.49 8.02
CA GLY A 67 -2.36 -0.84 8.50
C GLY A 67 -2.56 0.65 8.71
N THR A 68 -1.94 1.20 9.76
CA THR A 68 -1.93 2.65 10.03
C THR A 68 -0.51 3.18 9.89
N SER A 69 -0.36 4.27 9.14
CA SER A 69 0.90 5.02 9.02
C SER A 69 0.80 6.32 9.80
N TYR A 70 1.87 6.66 10.51
CA TYR A 70 2.09 7.94 11.16
C TYR A 70 3.29 8.60 10.50
N ARG A 71 3.18 9.87 10.13
CA ARG A 71 4.26 10.64 9.48
C ARG A 71 4.22 12.06 9.99
N ASP A 72 5.38 12.64 10.24
CA ASP A 72 5.50 14.09 10.43
C ASP A 72 6.01 14.69 9.13
N VAL A 73 5.44 15.83 8.73
CA VAL A 73 5.81 16.56 7.53
C VAL A 73 6.10 17.99 7.89
N ASP A 74 7.26 18.48 7.47
CA ASP A 74 7.62 19.89 7.54
C ASP A 74 6.91 20.62 6.40
N ALA A 75 5.85 21.34 6.75
CA ALA A 75 5.08 22.18 5.84
C ALA A 75 5.82 23.51 5.60
N ALA A 76 5.37 24.22 4.55
CA ALA A 76 5.86 25.56 4.26
C ALA A 76 5.73 26.49 5.49
N ALA A 77 6.64 27.46 5.60
CA ALA A 77 6.75 28.38 6.73
C ALA A 77 7.16 27.75 8.09
N GLY A 78 7.80 26.57 8.08
CA GLY A 78 8.43 25.99 9.27
C GLY A 78 7.47 25.32 10.25
N ALA A 79 6.24 25.06 9.82
CA ALA A 79 5.26 24.32 10.61
C ALA A 79 5.44 22.82 10.39
N THR A 80 5.57 22.04 11.46
CA THR A 80 5.53 20.57 11.37
C THR A 80 4.12 20.07 11.64
N THR A 81 3.58 19.25 10.74
CA THR A 81 2.24 18.65 10.88
C THR A 81 2.34 17.14 10.99
N SER A 82 1.65 16.57 11.98
CA SER A 82 1.51 15.12 12.12
C SER A 82 0.36 14.60 11.26
N LEU A 83 0.63 13.55 10.49
CA LEU A 83 -0.29 12.89 9.59
C LEU A 83 -0.54 11.46 10.06
N ARG A 84 -1.80 11.04 9.97
CA ARG A 84 -2.24 9.67 10.25
C ARG A 84 -3.11 9.17 9.11
N ALA A 85 -2.84 7.96 8.63
CA ALA A 85 -3.66 7.32 7.61
C ALA A 85 -3.83 5.84 7.89
N THR A 86 -5.06 5.34 7.85
CA THR A 86 -5.40 3.92 7.99
C THR A 86 -5.86 3.39 6.63
N ARG A 87 -5.32 2.23 6.22
CA ARG A 87 -5.55 1.61 4.90
C ARG A 87 -5.79 0.12 5.04
N PHE A 88 -6.44 -0.46 4.04
CA PHE A 88 -6.65 -1.91 3.93
C PHE A 88 -6.03 -2.45 2.64
N PRO A 89 -4.69 -2.60 2.60
CA PRO A 89 -3.96 -2.69 1.35
C PRO A 89 -3.96 -4.08 0.70
N VAL A 90 -4.49 -5.10 1.36
CA VAL A 90 -4.45 -6.49 0.86
C VAL A 90 -5.73 -7.21 1.25
N MET A 91 -6.36 -7.87 0.28
CA MET A 91 -7.35 -8.92 0.51
C MET A 91 -7.12 -10.04 -0.48
N VAL A 92 -7.03 -11.27 0.01
CA VAL A 92 -6.78 -12.46 -0.82
C VAL A 92 -7.67 -13.61 -0.36
N LEU A 93 -8.25 -14.32 -1.32
CA LEU A 93 -8.88 -15.61 -1.15
C LEU A 93 -8.09 -16.62 -1.99
N ALA A 94 -7.85 -17.81 -1.44
CA ALA A 94 -7.09 -18.84 -2.12
C ALA A 94 -7.52 -20.23 -1.66
N GLY A 95 -7.50 -21.21 -2.56
CA GLY A 95 -7.88 -22.57 -2.20
C GLY A 95 -7.54 -23.59 -3.28
N PRO A 96 -7.37 -24.86 -2.91
CA PRO A 96 -7.27 -25.94 -3.88
C PRO A 96 -8.59 -26.06 -4.65
N VAL A 97 -8.51 -26.25 -5.97
CA VAL A 97 -9.69 -26.37 -6.84
C VAL A 97 -9.82 -27.78 -7.39
N PHE A 98 -8.73 -28.35 -7.91
CA PHE A 98 -8.71 -29.73 -8.38
C PHE A 98 -7.30 -30.31 -8.30
N GLY A 99 -7.17 -31.54 -7.80
CA GLY A 99 -5.89 -32.23 -7.68
C GLY A 99 -4.88 -31.41 -6.87
N ARG A 100 -3.82 -30.94 -7.55
CA ARG A 100 -2.73 -30.15 -6.95
C ARG A 100 -2.70 -28.70 -7.46
N LEU A 101 -3.79 -28.26 -8.12
CA LEU A 101 -3.99 -26.90 -8.60
C LEU A 101 -4.65 -26.07 -7.51
N VAL A 102 -4.01 -24.95 -7.15
CA VAL A 102 -4.51 -23.95 -6.23
C VAL A 102 -4.76 -22.67 -7.02
N LEU A 103 -5.93 -22.07 -6.84
CA LEU A 103 -6.25 -20.77 -7.41
C LEU A 103 -6.31 -19.72 -6.31
N SER A 104 -6.01 -18.48 -6.67
CA SER A 104 -6.11 -17.32 -5.80
C SER A 104 -6.66 -16.12 -6.56
N GLY A 105 -7.48 -15.34 -5.87
CA GLY A 105 -7.97 -14.06 -6.31
C GLY A 105 -7.87 -13.04 -5.18
N GLY A 106 -7.59 -11.79 -5.52
CA GLY A 106 -7.50 -10.75 -4.52
C GLY A 106 -7.17 -9.40 -5.12
N PHE A 107 -7.01 -8.42 -4.25
CA PHE A 107 -6.53 -7.11 -4.63
C PHE A 107 -5.47 -6.62 -3.67
N THR A 108 -4.65 -5.71 -4.18
CA THR A 108 -3.69 -4.96 -3.39
C THR A 108 -3.67 -3.49 -3.79
N THR A 109 -3.34 -2.60 -2.85
CA THR A 109 -3.08 -1.19 -3.23
C THR A 109 -1.76 -1.12 -4.00
N TYR A 110 -1.81 -0.63 -5.24
CA TYR A 110 -0.62 -0.40 -6.07
C TYR A 110 -0.05 1.01 -5.84
N LEU A 111 -0.90 2.04 -5.97
CA LEU A 111 -0.57 3.43 -5.67
C LEU A 111 -1.68 4.03 -4.83
N ASP A 112 -1.33 4.71 -3.73
CA ASP A 112 -2.25 5.50 -2.93
C ASP A 112 -2.03 6.99 -3.19
N ARG A 113 -3.09 7.71 -3.55
CA ARG A 113 -3.07 9.13 -3.87
C ARG A 113 -4.02 9.92 -2.96
N THR A 114 -4.31 9.38 -1.79
CA THR A 114 -5.16 10.03 -0.79
C THR A 114 -4.35 11.03 0.05
N TRP A 115 -4.69 12.31 -0.05
CA TRP A 115 -4.06 13.39 0.74
C TRP A 115 -4.98 14.60 0.86
N ASP A 116 -4.75 15.41 1.89
CA ASP A 116 -5.47 16.66 2.16
C ASP A 116 -4.46 17.68 2.70
N VAL A 117 -4.47 18.87 2.11
CA VAL A 117 -3.64 20.01 2.46
C VAL A 117 -4.55 21.21 2.69
N THR A 118 -4.61 21.66 3.94
CA THR A 118 -5.29 22.90 4.33
C THR A 118 -4.28 24.01 4.61
N LEU A 119 -4.40 25.13 3.91
CA LEU A 119 -3.61 26.35 4.12
C LEU A 119 -4.52 27.44 4.70
N ARG A 120 -4.00 28.19 5.68
CA ARG A 120 -4.74 29.29 6.32
C ARG A 120 -3.90 30.54 6.27
N ASP A 121 -4.46 31.62 5.74
CA ASP A 121 -3.76 32.88 5.57
C ASP A 121 -4.76 34.04 5.50
N SER A 122 -4.30 35.25 5.21
CA SER A 122 -5.13 36.44 5.09
C SER A 122 -4.68 37.30 3.92
N LEU A 123 -5.64 37.94 3.25
CA LEU A 123 -5.41 38.78 2.08
C LEU A 123 -5.88 40.20 2.36
N LEU A 124 -5.06 41.19 1.98
CA LEU A 124 -5.38 42.60 2.15
C LEU A 124 -6.43 43.02 1.11
N VAL A 125 -7.67 43.27 1.55
CA VAL A 125 -8.77 43.76 0.70
C VAL A 125 -9.17 45.15 1.19
N ARG A 126 -8.97 46.17 0.35
CA ARG A 126 -9.35 47.58 0.66
C ARG A 126 -8.79 48.08 2.00
N GLY A 127 -7.56 47.71 2.34
CA GLY A 127 -6.90 48.14 3.57
C GLY A 127 -7.26 47.33 4.83
N THR A 128 -8.08 46.29 4.70
CA THR A 128 -8.41 45.36 5.80
C THR A 128 -7.91 43.96 5.46
N MET A 129 -7.26 43.28 6.41
CA MET A 129 -6.88 41.88 6.25
C MET A 129 -8.12 40.99 6.40
N LEU A 130 -8.45 40.24 5.35
CA LEU A 130 -9.53 39.26 5.38
C LEU A 130 -8.92 37.85 5.41
N PRO A 131 -9.26 37.01 6.40
CA PRO A 131 -8.77 35.63 6.43
C PRO A 131 -9.38 34.80 5.29
N TYR A 132 -8.63 33.82 4.80
CA TYR A 132 -9.12 32.79 3.88
C TYR A 132 -8.53 31.42 4.25
N VAL A 133 -9.21 30.37 3.81
CA VAL A 133 -8.74 28.99 3.93
C VAL A 133 -8.73 28.37 2.54
N ASP A 134 -7.57 27.86 2.12
CA ASP A 134 -7.43 27.05 0.93
C ASP A 134 -7.37 25.57 1.32
N GLU A 135 -8.17 24.74 0.66
CA GLU A 135 -8.15 23.30 0.81
C GLU A 135 -7.85 22.68 -0.55
N LEU A 136 -6.78 21.88 -0.60
CA LEU A 136 -6.47 21.02 -1.73
C LEU A 136 -6.53 19.58 -1.22
N SER A 137 -7.37 18.77 -1.84
CA SER A 137 -7.52 17.37 -1.47
C SER A 137 -7.50 16.48 -2.69
N SER A 138 -7.12 15.23 -2.46
CA SER A 138 -7.08 14.18 -3.46
C SER A 138 -7.59 12.90 -2.84
N ASP A 139 -8.54 12.26 -3.52
CA ASP A 139 -9.11 10.98 -3.14
C ASP A 139 -8.90 9.95 -4.24
N GLY A 140 -8.37 8.79 -3.85
CA GLY A 140 -8.26 7.62 -4.71
C GLY A 140 -6.83 7.10 -4.89
N GLY A 141 -6.61 6.39 -5.98
CA GLY A 141 -5.37 5.66 -6.23
C GLY A 141 -5.54 4.56 -7.26
N VAL A 142 -4.53 3.70 -7.36
CA VAL A 142 -4.48 2.52 -8.22
C VAL A 142 -4.49 1.26 -7.37
N THR A 143 -5.38 0.35 -7.70
CA THR A 143 -5.49 -0.99 -7.14
C THR A 143 -4.99 -2.00 -8.16
N ASP A 144 -4.24 -3.00 -7.70
CA ASP A 144 -3.87 -4.17 -8.47
C ASP A 144 -4.82 -5.32 -8.14
N LEU A 145 -5.64 -5.72 -9.12
CA LEU A 145 -6.45 -6.93 -9.06
C LEU A 145 -5.62 -8.11 -9.57
N ARG A 146 -5.42 -9.11 -8.71
CA ARG A 146 -4.58 -10.28 -8.98
C ARG A 146 -5.43 -11.53 -9.09
N PHE A 147 -5.22 -12.27 -10.17
CA PHE A 147 -5.67 -13.65 -10.33
C PHE A 147 -4.46 -14.54 -10.52
N ALA A 148 -4.27 -15.52 -9.63
CA ALA A 148 -3.09 -16.37 -9.61
C ALA A 148 -3.46 -17.84 -9.57
N ALA A 149 -2.57 -18.66 -10.11
CA ALA A 149 -2.66 -20.11 -10.09
C ALA A 149 -1.31 -20.70 -9.74
N ALA A 150 -1.32 -21.80 -9.00
CA ALA A 150 -0.13 -22.55 -8.70
C ALA A 150 -0.37 -24.05 -8.76
N TRP A 151 0.64 -24.76 -9.23
CA TRP A 151 0.61 -26.19 -9.37
C TRP A 151 1.84 -26.82 -8.73
N ARG A 152 1.60 -27.70 -7.76
CA ARG A 152 2.65 -28.54 -7.19
C ARG A 152 2.92 -29.74 -8.11
N VAL A 153 3.97 -29.66 -8.92
CA VAL A 153 4.34 -30.72 -9.88
C VAL A 153 4.90 -31.94 -9.14
N SER A 154 5.77 -31.75 -8.15
CA SER A 154 6.39 -32.85 -7.37
C SER A 154 6.43 -32.51 -5.87
N ARG A 155 7.10 -33.30 -5.04
CA ARG A 155 7.30 -32.95 -3.62
C ARG A 155 8.30 -31.79 -3.42
N ARG A 156 9.08 -31.46 -4.45
CA ARG A 156 10.19 -30.49 -4.39
C ARG A 156 10.05 -29.34 -5.39
N PHE A 157 9.04 -29.38 -6.26
CA PHE A 157 8.88 -28.42 -7.34
C PHE A 157 7.44 -27.92 -7.42
N ALA A 158 7.31 -26.60 -7.45
CA ALA A 158 6.05 -25.88 -7.60
C ALA A 158 6.24 -24.80 -8.67
N LEU A 159 5.20 -24.57 -9.45
CA LEU A 159 5.12 -23.49 -10.43
C LEU A 159 3.93 -22.62 -10.08
N GLY A 160 4.04 -21.33 -10.33
CA GLY A 160 2.93 -20.41 -10.20
C GLY A 160 3.01 -19.28 -11.21
N ALA A 161 1.86 -18.75 -11.57
CA ALA A 161 1.71 -17.62 -12.48
C ALA A 161 0.53 -16.76 -12.04
N ALA A 162 0.57 -15.47 -12.38
CA ALA A 162 -0.49 -14.52 -12.09
C ALA A 162 -0.73 -13.57 -13.26
N VAL A 163 -1.96 -13.07 -13.34
CA VAL A 163 -2.36 -11.94 -14.16
C VAL A 163 -2.80 -10.82 -13.24
N HIS A 164 -2.38 -9.61 -13.59
CA HIS A 164 -2.59 -8.39 -12.83
C HIS A 164 -3.36 -7.38 -13.67
N VAL A 165 -4.39 -6.78 -13.10
CA VAL A 165 -5.14 -5.68 -13.71
C VAL A 165 -5.02 -4.48 -12.79
N LEU A 166 -4.27 -3.48 -13.25
CA LEU A 166 -4.13 -2.22 -12.56
C LEU A 166 -5.31 -1.32 -12.92
N SER A 167 -6.14 -0.97 -11.93
CA SER A 167 -7.31 -0.13 -12.12
C SER A 167 -7.46 0.85 -10.97
N GLY A 168 -7.97 2.04 -11.27
CA GLY A 168 -8.11 3.08 -10.27
C GLY A 168 -8.48 4.42 -10.88
N SER A 169 -8.81 5.37 -10.01
CA SER A 169 -9.07 6.75 -10.38
C SER A 169 -8.62 7.66 -9.25
N THR A 170 -8.47 8.94 -9.58
CA THR A 170 -8.19 9.97 -8.59
C THR A 170 -9.09 11.16 -8.88
N ARG A 171 -9.66 11.72 -7.82
CA ARG A 171 -10.38 12.98 -7.85
C ARG A 171 -9.61 13.98 -7.01
N GLU A 172 -9.17 15.06 -7.63
CA GLU A 172 -8.54 16.19 -6.94
C GLU A 172 -9.56 17.32 -6.86
N THR A 173 -9.62 17.99 -5.71
CA THR A 173 -10.45 19.17 -5.50
C THR A 173 -9.63 20.30 -4.90
N ALA A 174 -9.97 21.53 -5.29
CA ALA A 174 -9.38 22.74 -4.75
C ALA A 174 -10.51 23.73 -4.42
N ALA A 175 -10.55 24.20 -3.19
CA ALA A 175 -11.56 25.12 -2.69
C ALA A 175 -10.90 26.25 -1.91
N ARG A 176 -11.50 27.45 -1.98
CA ARG A 176 -11.18 28.60 -1.12
C ARG A 176 -12.46 29.07 -0.45
N THR A 177 -12.41 29.27 0.86
CA THR A 177 -13.49 29.86 1.67
C THR A 177 -13.00 31.07 2.43
#